data_AF-A0A833ZWR8-F1
#
_entry.id   AF-A0A833ZWR8-F1
#
_cell.length_a   1.000
_cell.length_b   1.000
_cell.length_c   1.000
_cell.angle_alpha   90.00
_cell.angle_beta   90.00
_cell.angle_gamma   90.00
#
_symmetry.space_group_name_H-M   'P 1'
#
loop_
_entity.id
_entity.type
_entity.pdbx_description
1 polymer ?
#
loop_
_entity_poly.entity_id
_entity_poly.type
_entity_poly.pdbx_seq_one_letter_code
_entity_poly.pdbx_strand_id
1 'polypeptide(L)'
;MLALDSPESGWTEEDGPKEGLAEYIVEFLKKKSEMLADYFSLEIDEEGNLVGLPLLIDNYVPPLEGLPIFILQLATEVNWDEEKECFESLSKECAMFYSVRKQYISEESTLSGQQGGGPGSAPQPWKWTVEHVVYKAFRSHLLPPKHFTEDGTVLQLANLPDLYKVFERC
;
A
#
# COMPACT_ATOMS: atom_id res chain seq x y z
N MET A 1 19.69 -0.78 0.96
CA MET A 1 19.83 -1.24 2.37
C MET A 1 18.63 -0.88 3.25
N LEU A 2 17.91 0.23 2.98
CA LEU A 2 16.75 0.70 3.77
C LEU A 2 15.83 -0.38 4.37
N ALA A 3 15.38 -1.35 3.56
CA ALA A 3 14.51 -2.43 4.02
C ALA A 3 15.21 -3.34 5.05
N LEU A 4 16.38 -3.89 4.68
CA LEU A 4 17.17 -4.79 5.52
C LEU A 4 17.73 -4.12 6.79
N ASP A 5 17.75 -2.79 6.85
CA ASP A 5 18.11 -2.02 8.05
C ASP A 5 16.91 -1.74 8.96
N SER A 6 15.69 -1.98 8.49
CA SER A 6 14.48 -1.90 9.30
C SER A 6 14.22 -3.21 10.06
N PRO A 7 13.72 -3.14 11.31
CA PRO A 7 13.29 -4.32 12.06
C PRO A 7 12.13 -5.08 11.38
N GLU A 8 11.35 -4.42 10.52
CA GLU A 8 10.25 -5.07 9.79
C GLU A 8 10.73 -6.08 8.75
N SER A 9 12.00 -6.00 8.32
CA SER A 9 12.56 -6.98 7.38
C SER A 9 12.72 -8.38 7.99
N GLY A 10 12.77 -8.49 9.32
CA GLY A 10 13.09 -9.75 10.00
C GLY A 10 14.52 -10.23 9.77
N TRP A 11 15.39 -9.44 9.13
CA TRP A 11 16.77 -9.83 8.84
C TRP A 11 17.57 -10.07 10.12
N THR A 12 18.39 -11.11 10.09
CA THR A 12 19.33 -11.51 11.12
C THR A 12 20.70 -11.82 10.51
N GLU A 13 21.74 -11.93 11.35
CA GLU A 13 23.09 -12.29 10.87
C GLU A 13 23.14 -13.68 10.22
N GLU A 14 22.18 -14.56 10.52
CA GLU A 14 22.07 -15.90 9.93
C GLU A 14 21.65 -15.87 8.45
N ASP A 15 20.98 -14.80 8.02
CA ASP A 15 20.54 -14.61 6.62
C ASP A 15 21.68 -14.20 5.69
N GLY A 16 22.85 -13.88 6.26
CA GLY A 16 24.05 -13.51 5.55
C GLY A 16 24.18 -12.01 5.27
N PRO A 17 25.21 -11.60 4.49
CA PRO A 17 25.51 -10.19 4.26
C PRO A 17 24.38 -9.47 3.53
N LYS A 18 23.95 -8.33 4.09
CA LYS A 18 22.84 -7.54 3.55
C LYS A 18 23.09 -7.06 2.12
N GLU A 19 24.33 -6.71 1.77
CA GLU A 19 24.69 -6.27 0.43
C GLU A 19 24.44 -7.38 -0.59
N GLY A 20 24.84 -8.61 -0.26
CA GLY A 20 24.62 -9.78 -1.13
C GLY A 20 23.13 -10.10 -1.30
N LEU A 21 22.34 -9.97 -0.24
CA LEU A 21 20.88 -10.11 -0.31
C LEU A 21 20.24 -9.02 -1.18
N ALA A 22 20.67 -7.77 -1.02
CA ALA A 22 20.16 -6.65 -1.81
C ALA A 22 20.48 -6.83 -3.30
N GLU A 23 21.71 -7.23 -3.64
CA GLU A 23 22.11 -7.55 -5.01
C GLU A 23 21.27 -8.70 -5.59
N TYR A 24 21.05 -9.76 -4.81
CA TYR A 24 20.18 -10.86 -5.21
C TYR A 24 18.76 -10.38 -5.52
N ILE A 25 18.16 -9.56 -4.65
CA ILE A 25 16.80 -9.02 -4.83
C ILE A 25 16.70 -8.19 -6.10
N VAL A 26 17.68 -7.31 -6.36
CA VAL A 26 17.71 -6.48 -7.58
C VAL A 26 17.75 -7.38 -8.82
N GLU A 27 18.69 -8.32 -8.88
CA GLU A 27 18.83 -9.20 -10.04
C GLU A 27 17.64 -10.16 -10.20
N PHE A 28 17.00 -10.56 -9.10
CA PHE A 28 15.79 -11.36 -9.13
C PHE A 28 14.61 -10.57 -9.71
N LEU A 29 14.33 -9.37 -9.21
CA LEU A 29 13.22 -8.56 -9.69
C LEU A 29 13.42 -8.06 -11.13
N LYS A 30 14.66 -7.80 -11.55
CA LYS A 30 14.98 -7.52 -12.96
C LYS A 30 14.59 -8.67 -13.89
N LYS A 31 14.72 -9.93 -13.46
CA LYS A 31 14.24 -11.09 -14.25
C LYS A 31 12.73 -11.20 -14.33
N LYS A 32 12.01 -10.52 -13.43
CA LYS A 32 10.54 -10.50 -13.37
C LYS A 32 9.95 -9.21 -13.95
N SER A 33 10.78 -8.25 -14.38
CA SER A 33 10.36 -6.89 -14.75
C SER A 33 9.35 -6.86 -15.90
N GLU A 34 9.53 -7.70 -16.93
CA GLU A 34 8.61 -7.77 -18.08
C GLU A 34 7.19 -8.12 -17.62
N MET A 35 7.04 -9.16 -16.79
CA MET A 35 5.74 -9.59 -16.26
C MET A 35 5.15 -8.55 -15.29
N LEU A 36 5.99 -7.98 -14.42
CA LEU A 36 5.58 -6.93 -13.48
C LEU A 36 5.02 -5.70 -14.20
N ALA A 37 5.65 -5.29 -15.31
CA ALA A 37 5.19 -4.18 -16.13
C ALA A 37 3.88 -4.52 -16.85
N ASP A 38 3.81 -5.69 -17.49
CA ASP A 38 2.67 -6.08 -18.33
C ASP A 38 1.38 -6.29 -17.51
N TYR A 39 1.47 -6.97 -16.35
CA TYR A 39 0.27 -7.33 -15.58
C TYR A 39 -0.03 -6.38 -14.42
N PHE A 40 0.97 -5.73 -13.85
CA PHE A 40 0.82 -4.92 -12.64
C PHE A 40 1.25 -3.46 -12.81
N SER A 41 1.70 -3.05 -13.99
CA SER A 41 2.24 -1.70 -14.23
C SER A 41 3.28 -1.27 -13.19
N LEU A 42 4.05 -2.26 -12.70
CA LEU A 42 5.18 -2.05 -11.81
C LEU A 42 6.44 -2.12 -12.68
N GLU A 43 7.02 -0.96 -12.96
CA GLU A 43 8.03 -0.81 -14.00
C GLU A 43 9.42 -0.74 -13.37
N ILE A 44 10.30 -1.66 -13.77
CA ILE A 44 11.71 -1.69 -13.41
C ILE A 44 12.52 -1.57 -14.70
N ASP A 45 13.39 -0.56 -14.77
CA ASP A 45 14.24 -0.34 -15.95
C ASP A 45 15.43 -1.32 -16.04
N GLU A 46 16.20 -1.23 -17.12
CA GLU A 46 17.35 -2.12 -17.38
C GLU A 46 18.47 -1.96 -16.33
N GLU A 47 18.55 -0.80 -15.67
CA GLU A 47 19.51 -0.50 -14.61
C GLU A 47 19.06 -1.08 -13.26
N GLY A 48 17.79 -1.47 -13.13
CA GLY A 48 17.21 -1.99 -11.89
C GLY A 48 16.52 -0.91 -11.04
N ASN A 49 16.25 0.26 -11.60
CA ASN A 49 15.51 1.32 -10.92
C ASN A 49 14.01 1.07 -11.06
N LEU A 50 13.27 1.27 -9.97
CA LEU A 50 11.82 1.33 -10.02
C LEU A 50 11.40 2.69 -10.60
N VAL A 51 10.76 2.68 -11.77
CA VAL A 51 10.38 3.89 -12.52
C VAL A 51 8.86 4.09 -12.61
N GLY A 52 8.07 3.05 -12.31
CA GLY A 52 6.62 3.10 -12.39
C GLY A 52 5.92 2.23 -11.35
N LEU A 53 4.74 2.68 -10.92
CA LEU A 53 3.88 2.01 -9.95
C LEU A 53 2.42 2.03 -10.47
N PRO A 54 1.60 1.01 -10.14
CA PRO A 54 0.21 0.95 -10.61
C PRO A 54 -0.68 2.07 -10.07
N LEU A 55 -1.36 2.79 -10.97
CA LEU A 55 -2.41 3.74 -10.57
C LEU A 55 -3.73 3.01 -10.27
N LEU A 56 -3.89 2.52 -9.03
CA LEU A 56 -5.07 1.74 -8.63
C LEU A 56 -6.35 2.58 -8.52
N ILE A 57 -6.24 3.80 -7.98
CA ILE A 57 -7.33 4.78 -7.91
C ILE A 57 -6.79 6.17 -8.22
N ASP A 58 -7.62 6.99 -8.86
CA ASP A 58 -7.23 8.34 -9.26
C ASP A 58 -6.87 9.23 -8.07
N ASN A 59 -5.87 10.10 -8.26
CA ASN A 59 -5.35 11.03 -7.26
C ASN A 59 -4.90 10.39 -5.94
N TYR A 60 -4.43 9.15 -5.96
CA TYR A 60 -3.83 8.48 -4.80
C TYR A 60 -2.39 8.05 -5.07
N VAL A 61 -1.50 8.38 -4.14
CA VAL A 61 -0.11 7.93 -4.10
C VAL A 61 0.05 7.13 -2.80
N PRO A 62 0.53 5.87 -2.85
CA PRO A 62 0.71 5.07 -1.65
C PRO A 62 1.78 5.69 -0.72
N PRO A 63 1.77 5.39 0.59
CA PRO A 63 2.79 5.88 1.51
C PRO A 63 4.19 5.33 1.14
N LEU A 64 4.99 6.14 0.42
CA LEU A 64 6.27 5.71 -0.15
C LEU A 64 7.34 5.37 0.91
N GLU A 65 7.16 5.76 2.17
CA GLU A 65 7.99 5.29 3.28
C GLU A 65 7.98 3.75 3.41
N GLY A 66 6.89 3.09 2.99
CA GLY A 66 6.77 1.63 2.96
C GLY A 66 7.40 0.97 1.74
N LEU A 67 7.89 1.74 0.77
CA LEU A 67 8.41 1.21 -0.50
C LEU A 67 9.59 0.23 -0.32
N PRO A 68 10.58 0.48 0.55
CA PRO A 68 11.68 -0.46 0.74
C PRO A 68 11.21 -1.84 1.21
N ILE A 69 10.29 -1.89 2.18
CA ILE A 69 9.75 -3.14 2.69
C ILE A 69 8.90 -3.84 1.63
N PHE A 70 8.10 -3.10 0.85
CA PHE A 70 7.36 -3.67 -0.28
C PHE A 70 8.29 -4.36 -1.30
N ILE A 71 9.41 -3.72 -1.68
CA ILE A 71 10.37 -4.32 -2.63
C ILE A 71 11.03 -5.58 -2.06
N LEU A 72 11.37 -5.58 -0.77
CA LEU A 72 11.87 -6.78 -0.08
C LEU A 72 10.82 -7.91 -0.14
N GLN A 73 9.60 -7.65 0.29
CA GLN A 73 8.53 -8.64 0.33
C GLN A 73 8.10 -9.13 -1.05
N LEU A 74 8.18 -8.27 -2.08
CA LEU A 74 7.92 -8.65 -3.46
C LEU A 74 8.88 -9.76 -3.93
N ALA A 75 10.14 -9.73 -3.46
CA ALA A 75 11.12 -10.75 -3.78
C ALA A 75 11.06 -11.98 -2.86
N THR A 76 10.65 -11.83 -1.59
CA THR A 76 10.72 -12.90 -0.59
C THR A 76 9.40 -13.58 -0.26
N GLU A 77 8.28 -12.86 -0.28
CA GLU A 77 6.97 -13.36 0.18
C GLU A 77 6.04 -13.77 -0.95
N VAL A 78 6.30 -13.33 -2.18
CA VAL A 78 5.51 -13.71 -3.36
C VAL A 78 5.89 -15.11 -3.82
N ASN A 79 4.88 -15.96 -4.04
CA ASN A 79 5.09 -17.28 -4.63
C ASN A 79 5.27 -17.15 -6.15
N TRP A 80 6.51 -17.17 -6.62
CA TRP A 80 6.83 -17.01 -8.05
C TRP A 80 6.75 -18.31 -8.88
N ASP A 81 6.39 -19.43 -8.25
CA ASP A 81 6.43 -20.76 -8.87
C ASP A 81 5.05 -21.23 -9.35
N GLU A 82 3.98 -20.84 -8.65
CA GLU A 82 2.61 -21.22 -8.99
C GLU A 82 1.81 -20.01 -9.49
N GLU A 83 1.35 -20.04 -10.75
CA GLU A 83 0.69 -18.90 -11.41
C GLU A 83 -0.40 -18.25 -10.55
N LYS A 84 -1.40 -19.02 -10.11
CA LYS A 84 -2.51 -18.49 -9.32
C LYS A 84 -2.04 -17.85 -8.01
N GLU A 85 -1.18 -18.55 -7.28
CA GLU A 85 -0.67 -18.08 -5.99
C GLU A 85 0.30 -16.91 -6.15
N CYS A 86 1.00 -16.80 -7.30
CA CYS A 86 1.80 -15.65 -7.67
C CYS A 86 0.94 -14.40 -7.80
N PHE A 87 -0.12 -14.45 -8.62
CA PHE A 87 -1.03 -13.32 -8.78
C PHE A 87 -1.71 -12.94 -7.46
N GLU A 88 -2.13 -13.92 -6.66
CA GLU A 88 -2.78 -13.70 -5.38
C GLU A 88 -1.84 -13.06 -4.35
N SER A 89 -0.66 -13.64 -4.13
CA SER A 89 0.32 -13.13 -3.16
C SER A 89 0.90 -11.78 -3.57
N LEU A 90 1.22 -11.56 -4.86
CA LEU A 90 1.69 -10.27 -5.36
C LEU A 90 0.63 -9.18 -5.20
N SER A 91 -0.63 -9.47 -5.58
CA SER A 91 -1.73 -8.52 -5.41
C SER A 91 -1.92 -8.17 -3.93
N LYS A 92 -1.73 -9.14 -3.03
CA LYS A 92 -1.82 -8.92 -1.59
C LYS A 92 -0.68 -8.03 -1.06
N GLU A 93 0.56 -8.26 -1.47
CA GLU A 93 1.70 -7.40 -1.10
C GLU A 93 1.53 -5.97 -1.65
N CYS A 94 1.05 -5.85 -2.89
CA CYS A 94 0.71 -4.55 -3.47
C CYS A 94 -0.43 -3.88 -2.70
N ALA A 95 -1.50 -4.61 -2.36
CA ALA A 95 -2.60 -4.06 -1.56
C ALA A 95 -2.14 -3.59 -0.17
N MET A 96 -1.24 -4.34 0.47
CA MET A 96 -0.64 -3.94 1.75
C MET A 96 0.20 -2.68 1.61
N PHE A 97 1.02 -2.56 0.55
CA PHE A 97 1.78 -1.35 0.26
C PHE A 97 0.89 -0.13 0.01
N TYR A 98 -0.20 -0.29 -0.74
CA TYR A 98 -1.17 0.77 -1.02
C TYR A 98 -2.15 1.06 0.12
N SER A 99 -2.16 0.26 1.19
CA SER A 99 -3.05 0.49 2.32
C SER A 99 -2.57 1.66 3.20
N VAL A 100 -3.53 2.38 3.80
CA VAL A 100 -3.26 3.50 4.71
C VAL A 100 -2.82 2.95 6.07
N ARG A 101 -1.50 2.82 6.27
CA ARG A 101 -0.89 2.24 7.48
C ARG A 101 -0.21 3.30 8.32
N LYS A 102 -0.60 3.40 9.60
CA LYS A 102 -0.14 4.45 10.52
C LYS A 102 1.38 4.54 10.68
N GLN A 103 2.09 3.42 10.53
CA GLN A 103 3.55 3.39 10.69
C GLN A 103 4.31 4.08 9.54
N TYR A 104 3.65 4.31 8.40
CA TYR A 104 4.22 4.98 7.22
C TYR A 104 3.55 6.34 6.94
N ILE A 105 2.81 6.87 7.91
CA ILE A 105 2.05 8.12 7.78
C ILE A 105 2.36 9.01 8.99
N SER A 106 2.85 10.21 8.71
CA SER A 106 3.01 11.30 9.66
C SER A 106 1.92 12.37 9.46
N GLU A 107 1.78 13.33 10.37
CA GLU A 107 0.82 14.44 10.22
C GLU A 107 1.10 15.30 8.99
N GLU A 108 2.34 15.30 8.48
CA GLU A 108 2.77 16.04 7.29
C GLU A 108 2.62 15.22 5.99
N SER A 109 2.24 13.94 6.09
CA SER A 109 2.11 13.07 4.92
C SER A 109 1.03 13.56 3.96
N THR A 110 1.38 13.47 2.67
CA THR A 110 0.49 13.80 1.54
C THR A 110 0.38 12.55 0.68
N LEU A 111 -0.83 12.03 0.53
CA LEU A 111 -1.11 10.77 -0.17
C LEU A 111 -1.83 11.00 -1.50
N SER A 112 -1.89 12.24 -1.97
CA SER A 112 -2.54 12.61 -3.22
C SER A 112 -1.50 13.04 -4.24
N GLY A 113 -1.72 12.67 -5.50
CA GLY A 113 -0.92 13.17 -6.60
C GLY A 113 -1.13 14.67 -6.77
N GLN A 114 -0.07 15.42 -7.10
CA GLN A 114 -0.14 16.88 -7.34
C GLN A 114 -1.06 17.28 -8.53
N GLN A 115 -1.73 16.33 -9.20
CA GLN A 115 -2.49 16.56 -10.42
C GLN A 115 -3.88 17.18 -10.19
N GLY A 116 -4.40 17.19 -8.95
CA GLY A 116 -5.76 17.66 -8.66
C GLY A 116 -5.95 19.17 -8.41
N GLY A 117 -4.86 19.94 -8.29
CA GLY A 117 -4.91 21.37 -8.00
C GLY A 117 -4.14 22.17 -9.03
N GLY A 118 -4.75 23.23 -9.58
CA GLY A 118 -4.03 24.18 -10.43
C GLY A 118 -2.75 24.71 -9.74
N PRO A 119 -1.80 25.27 -10.50
CA PRO A 119 -0.55 25.78 -9.95
C PRO A 119 -0.83 26.76 -8.78
N GLY A 120 -0.46 26.35 -7.56
CA GLY A 120 -0.68 27.14 -6.33
C GLY A 120 -1.57 26.49 -5.25
N SER A 121 -2.17 25.32 -5.48
CA SER A 121 -2.87 24.59 -4.40
C SER A 121 -1.88 24.00 -3.39
N ALA A 122 -2.07 24.29 -2.10
CA ALA A 122 -1.33 23.62 -1.03
C ALA A 122 -1.60 22.10 -1.09
N PRO A 123 -0.59 21.27 -0.77
CA PRO A 123 -0.79 19.83 -0.72
C PRO A 123 -1.80 19.48 0.37
N GLN A 124 -2.71 18.55 0.06
CA GLN A 124 -3.76 18.16 0.99
C GLN A 124 -3.22 17.17 2.02
N PRO A 125 -3.57 17.31 3.31
CA PRO A 125 -3.13 16.39 4.35
C PRO A 125 -3.70 14.98 4.12
N TRP A 126 -3.04 13.96 4.68
CA TRP A 126 -3.48 12.56 4.54
C TRP A 126 -4.94 12.33 4.94
N LYS A 127 -5.45 13.03 5.97
CA LYS A 127 -6.85 12.96 6.44
C LYS A 127 -7.83 13.32 5.33
N TRP A 128 -7.54 14.37 4.57
CA TRP A 128 -8.35 14.79 3.43
C TRP A 128 -8.36 13.72 2.34
N THR A 129 -7.19 13.13 2.05
CA THR A 129 -7.06 12.07 1.04
C THR A 129 -7.85 10.82 1.44
N VAL A 130 -7.80 10.42 2.71
CA VAL A 130 -8.58 9.29 3.22
C VAL A 130 -10.08 9.53 3.00
N GLU A 131 -10.60 10.69 3.39
CA GLU A 131 -12.03 11.00 3.24
C GLU A 131 -12.47 11.13 1.77
N HIS A 132 -11.73 11.89 0.97
CA HIS A 132 -12.19 12.35 -0.36
C HIS A 132 -11.73 11.48 -1.52
N VAL A 133 -10.70 10.64 -1.31
CA VAL A 133 -10.16 9.73 -2.33
C VAL A 133 -10.44 8.28 -1.94
N VAL A 134 -9.93 7.82 -0.79
CA VAL A 134 -10.04 6.41 -0.38
C VAL A 134 -11.49 6.02 -0.07
N TYR A 135 -12.15 6.73 0.85
CA TYR A 135 -13.56 6.45 1.20
C TYR A 135 -14.53 6.78 0.06
N LYS A 136 -14.17 7.69 -0.85
CA LYS A 136 -14.92 7.89 -2.09
C LYS A 136 -14.83 6.66 -2.98
N ALA A 137 -13.63 6.08 -3.17
CA ALA A 137 -13.43 4.88 -3.98
C ALA A 137 -14.15 3.65 -3.41
N PHE A 138 -14.22 3.51 -2.08
CA PHE A 138 -14.96 2.42 -1.43
C PHE A 138 -16.45 2.38 -1.80
N ARG A 139 -17.06 3.51 -2.20
CA ARG A 139 -18.48 3.56 -2.60
C ARG A 139 -18.76 2.81 -3.90
N SER A 140 -17.75 2.56 -4.73
CA SER A 140 -17.92 1.96 -6.06
C SER A 140 -16.98 0.79 -6.36
N HIS A 141 -15.86 0.66 -5.66
CA HIS A 141 -14.81 -0.32 -5.99
C HIS A 141 -14.56 -1.36 -4.89
N LEU A 142 -15.27 -1.29 -3.75
CA LEU A 142 -15.11 -2.26 -2.66
C LEU A 142 -16.35 -3.16 -2.56
N LEU A 143 -16.14 -4.47 -2.68
CA LEU A 143 -17.09 -5.49 -2.26
C LEU A 143 -16.61 -6.05 -0.92
N PRO A 144 -17.07 -5.50 0.23
CA PRO A 144 -16.52 -5.86 1.52
C PRO A 144 -16.81 -7.34 1.84
N PRO A 145 -15.79 -8.12 2.25
CA PRO A 145 -15.98 -9.52 2.57
C PRO A 145 -16.76 -9.67 3.88
N LYS A 146 -17.49 -10.78 4.02
CA LYS A 146 -18.38 -11.02 5.17
C LYS A 146 -17.66 -10.98 6.52
N HIS A 147 -16.40 -11.44 6.58
CA HIS A 147 -15.66 -11.49 7.83
C HIS A 147 -15.41 -10.10 8.46
N PHE A 148 -15.55 -9.01 7.70
CA PHE A 148 -15.47 -7.64 8.24
C PHE A 148 -16.51 -7.34 9.33
N THR A 149 -17.60 -8.10 9.39
CA THR A 149 -18.63 -7.95 10.44
C THR A 149 -18.25 -8.60 11.76
N GLU A 150 -17.22 -9.46 11.77
CA GLU A 150 -16.87 -10.31 12.92
C GLU A 150 -15.42 -10.10 13.39
N ASP A 151 -14.52 -9.65 12.51
CA ASP A 151 -13.08 -9.48 12.78
C ASP A 151 -12.71 -8.13 13.45
N GLY A 152 -13.68 -7.25 13.64
CA GLY A 152 -13.49 -5.92 14.22
C GLY A 152 -13.11 -4.82 13.23
N THR A 153 -13.09 -5.10 11.92
CA THR A 153 -12.84 -4.10 10.87
C THR A 153 -13.94 -3.04 10.82
N VAL A 154 -15.22 -3.44 10.99
CA VAL A 154 -16.37 -2.51 11.05
C VAL A 154 -17.13 -2.70 12.35
N LEU A 155 -17.17 -1.66 13.18
CA LEU A 155 -17.83 -1.68 14.49
C LEU A 155 -18.93 -0.62 14.57
N GLN A 156 -20.15 -1.03 14.93
CA GLN A 156 -21.22 -0.09 15.25
C GLN A 156 -20.97 0.49 16.65
N LEU A 157 -20.57 1.75 16.72
CA LEU A 157 -20.33 2.43 18.00
C LEU A 157 -21.59 3.05 18.61
N ALA A 158 -22.53 3.49 17.77
CA ALA A 158 -23.74 4.18 18.20
C ALA A 158 -24.91 3.95 17.23
N ASN A 159 -26.11 4.26 17.70
CA ASN A 159 -27.35 4.26 16.91
C ASN A 159 -28.12 5.56 17.19
N LEU A 160 -28.25 6.44 16.20
CA LEU A 160 -28.83 7.78 16.39
C LEU A 160 -30.29 7.76 16.90
N PRO A 161 -31.19 6.87 16.43
CA PRO A 161 -32.50 6.66 17.04
C PRO A 161 -32.50 6.43 18.55
N ASP A 162 -31.47 5.80 19.11
CA ASP A 162 -31.34 5.61 20.57
C ASP A 162 -30.78 6.85 21.26
N LEU A 163 -29.93 7.63 20.59
CA LEU A 163 -29.43 8.92 21.08
C LEU A 163 -30.54 9.97 21.20
N TYR A 164 -31.48 10.00 20.25
CA TYR A 164 -32.60 10.96 20.26
C TYR A 164 -33.57 10.79 21.43
N LYS A 165 -33.52 9.66 22.16
CA LYS A 165 -34.30 9.44 23.39
C LYS A 165 -33.72 10.14 24.62
N VAL A 166 -32.46 10.53 24.56
CA VAL A 166 -31.72 11.15 25.68
C VAL A 166 -31.39 12.62 25.38
N PHE A 167 -31.07 12.93 24.12
CA PHE A 167 -30.74 14.29 23.69
C PHE A 167 -31.91 14.91 22.92
N GLU A 168 -32.81 15.56 23.67
CA GLU A 168 -33.92 16.32 23.11
C GLU A 168 -33.59 17.81 23.01
N ARG A 169 -34.31 18.52 22.12
CA ARG A 169 -34.20 19.98 21.99
C ARG A 169 -34.71 20.65 23.29
N CYS A 170 -34.09 21.75 23.69
CA CYS A 170 -34.56 22.58 24.81
C CYS A 170 -35.99 23.10 24.59
#